data_AF-A0A538R610-F1
#
_entry.id   AF-A0A538R610-F1
#
_cell.length_a   1.000
_cell.length_b   1.000
_cell.length_c   1.000
_cell.angle_alpha   90.00
_cell.angle_beta   90.00
_cell.angle_gamma   90.00
#
_symmetry.space_group_name_H-M   'P 1'
#
loop_
_entity.id
_entity.type
_entity.pdbx_description
1 polymer ?
#
loop_
_entity_poly.entity_id
_entity_poly.type
_entity_poly.pdbx_seq_one_letter_code
_entity_poly.pdbx_strand_id
1 'polypeptide(L)'
;MRASPSRFAAVRDHVAPRSPPVAAVDRVVYGLTQPLLGVRLLATHRSLLKAALVPAVLLAAFCAAIALAGHRDDFLHRFYVTFAVLAPLPSIVLAGHYARLAAHARHALGFSRVDPCIEPLRRNLARAIKQAILVAIVLAPISGLLHMVPGIGWLLVQAAAAVWALHWVVVEAFDAARVLRPGQTLADLDAAALLVQSPWYVRWLFHAADRVPFGGRLVLRFARLCDRLSLPWREEIALVEEHPTLMIGFALSTAALLAVPVLNLAFRPIVIVGASHVLGQLESTDYRSRTPPG
;
A
#
# COMPACT_ATOMS: atom_id res chain seq x y z
N MET A 1 39.15 22.42 -5.15
CA MET A 1 37.81 22.68 -4.59
C MET A 1 36.81 21.71 -5.22
N ARG A 2 36.33 20.72 -4.45
CA ARG A 2 35.30 19.78 -4.93
C ARG A 2 33.96 20.51 -4.92
N ALA A 3 33.35 20.68 -6.09
CA ALA A 3 31.99 21.20 -6.21
C ALA A 3 31.05 20.27 -5.43
N SER A 4 30.36 20.84 -4.44
CA SER A 4 29.28 20.14 -3.73
C SER A 4 28.21 19.77 -4.77
N PRO A 5 27.85 18.48 -4.92
CA PRO A 5 26.82 18.10 -5.89
C PRO A 5 25.53 18.82 -5.50
N SER A 6 24.97 19.58 -6.45
CA SER A 6 23.70 20.27 -6.22
C SER A 6 22.69 19.26 -5.67
N ARG A 7 21.95 19.62 -4.61
CA ARG A 7 20.95 18.74 -3.98
C ARG A 7 19.96 18.16 -5.02
N PHE A 8 19.74 18.87 -6.12
CA PHE A 8 18.94 18.43 -7.27
C PHE A 8 19.56 17.28 -8.09
N ALA A 9 20.89 17.24 -8.27
CA ALA A 9 21.56 16.11 -8.91
C ALA A 9 21.45 14.83 -8.06
N ALA A 10 21.62 14.96 -6.74
CA ALA A 10 21.44 13.84 -5.82
C ALA A 10 19.99 13.31 -5.86
N VAL A 11 18.97 14.17 -5.86
CA VAL A 11 17.57 13.73 -6.02
C VAL A 11 17.36 13.05 -7.37
N ARG A 12 17.84 13.61 -8.48
CA ARG A 12 17.71 13.02 -9.82
C ARG A 12 18.32 11.63 -9.92
N ASP A 13 19.46 11.39 -9.27
CA ASP A 13 20.12 10.09 -9.22
C ASP A 13 19.35 9.08 -8.35
N HIS A 14 18.54 9.56 -7.39
CA HIS A 14 17.68 8.73 -6.53
C HIS A 14 16.29 8.45 -7.12
N VAL A 15 15.88 9.18 -8.16
CA VAL A 15 14.65 8.92 -8.96
C VAL A 15 14.97 8.10 -10.22
N ALA A 16 16.13 7.44 -10.28
CA ALA A 16 16.45 6.42 -11.28
C ALA A 16 16.22 5.02 -10.67
N PRO A 17 15.77 4.02 -11.46
CA PRO A 17 15.66 2.64 -10.98
C PRO A 17 17.01 2.16 -10.46
N ARG A 18 17.10 1.86 -9.16
CA ARG A 18 18.32 1.37 -8.49
C ARG A 18 17.95 0.34 -7.43
N SER A 19 18.89 -0.53 -7.10
CA SER A 19 18.72 -1.46 -6.00
C SER A 19 18.71 -0.73 -4.64
N PRO A 20 17.98 -1.25 -3.64
CA PRO A 20 17.90 -0.63 -2.32
C PRO A 20 19.28 -0.53 -1.67
N PRO A 21 19.65 0.63 -1.11
CA PRO A 21 20.95 0.82 -0.47
C PRO A 21 21.09 -0.01 0.80
N VAL A 22 22.33 -0.27 1.25
CA VAL A 22 22.60 -1.06 2.45
C VAL A 22 22.39 -0.25 3.73
N ALA A 23 22.78 1.04 3.72
CA ALA A 23 22.68 1.90 4.90
C ALA A 23 21.24 2.29 5.25
N ALA A 24 20.91 2.30 6.54
CA ALA A 24 19.55 2.52 7.04
C ALA A 24 18.97 3.88 6.66
N VAL A 25 19.75 4.96 6.77
CA VAL A 25 19.32 6.32 6.40
C VAL A 25 19.04 6.41 4.89
N ASP A 26 19.92 5.84 4.07
CA ASP A 26 19.75 5.82 2.63
C ASP A 26 18.52 5.00 2.20
N ARG A 27 18.14 3.98 2.98
CA ARG A 27 16.91 3.20 2.74
C ARG A 27 15.65 4.04 2.97
N VAL A 28 15.64 4.90 3.99
CA VAL A 28 14.53 5.85 4.20
C VAL A 28 14.42 6.79 3.01
N VAL A 29 15.54 7.40 2.58
CA VAL A 29 15.56 8.29 1.41
C VAL A 29 15.14 7.55 0.15
N TYR A 30 15.61 6.32 -0.03
CA TYR A 30 15.19 5.45 -1.13
C TYR A 30 13.67 5.23 -1.12
N GLY A 31 13.07 4.91 0.04
CA GLY A 31 11.62 4.79 0.18
C GLY A 31 10.88 6.08 -0.18
N LEU A 32 11.37 7.23 0.30
CA LEU A 32 10.80 8.55 0.01
C LEU A 32 10.78 8.88 -1.48
N THR A 33 11.71 8.36 -2.28
CA THR A 33 11.78 8.66 -3.72
C THR A 33 10.90 7.75 -4.58
N GLN A 34 10.30 6.68 -4.05
CA GLN A 34 9.55 5.72 -4.89
C GLN A 34 8.27 6.31 -5.50
N PRO A 35 7.45 7.11 -4.78
CA PRO A 35 6.31 7.76 -5.43
C PRO A 35 6.76 8.78 -6.48
N LEU A 36 7.88 9.48 -6.27
CA LEU A 36 8.46 10.38 -7.26
C LEU A 36 8.93 9.62 -8.52
N LEU A 37 9.51 8.43 -8.35
CA LEU A 37 9.82 7.52 -9.44
C LEU A 37 8.55 7.11 -10.19
N GLY A 38 7.47 6.80 -9.46
CA GLY A 38 6.16 6.52 -10.02
C GLY A 38 5.65 7.67 -10.90
N VAL A 39 5.66 8.90 -10.39
CA VAL A 39 5.29 10.10 -11.17
C VAL A 39 6.16 10.24 -12.42
N ARG A 40 7.48 10.11 -12.28
CA ARG A 40 8.41 10.21 -13.42
C ARG A 40 8.13 9.15 -14.48
N LEU A 41 7.91 7.90 -14.09
CA LEU A 41 7.61 6.80 -15.02
C LEU A 41 6.29 7.00 -15.74
N LEU A 42 5.24 7.41 -15.02
CA LEU A 42 3.97 7.77 -15.62
C LEU A 42 4.16 8.91 -16.64
N ALA A 43 4.88 9.97 -16.28
CA ALA A 43 5.14 11.10 -17.18
C ALA A 43 5.99 10.72 -18.40
N THR A 44 6.93 9.77 -18.25
CA THR A 44 7.84 9.34 -19.32
C THR A 44 7.15 8.37 -20.29
N HIS A 45 6.28 7.49 -19.80
CA HIS A 45 5.61 6.46 -20.60
C HIS A 45 4.14 6.80 -20.82
N ARG A 46 3.82 7.34 -22.01
CA ARG A 46 2.44 7.71 -22.38
C ARG A 46 1.42 6.59 -22.23
N SER A 47 1.81 5.33 -22.46
CA SER A 47 0.93 4.17 -22.28
C SER A 47 0.56 3.96 -20.80
N LEU A 48 1.53 4.07 -19.90
CA LEU A 48 1.30 4.02 -18.46
C LEU A 48 0.46 5.20 -17.98
N LEU A 49 0.72 6.42 -18.47
CA LEU A 49 -0.09 7.60 -18.12
C LEU A 49 -1.56 7.42 -18.52
N LYS A 50 -1.81 6.96 -19.75
CA LYS A 50 -3.17 6.70 -20.22
C LYS A 50 -3.86 5.65 -19.34
N ALA A 51 -3.18 4.54 -19.05
CA ALA A 51 -3.70 3.53 -18.15
C ALA A 51 -3.98 4.08 -16.75
N ALA A 52 -3.10 4.92 -16.20
CA ALA A 52 -3.27 5.56 -14.89
C ALA A 52 -4.47 6.52 -14.83
N LEU A 53 -4.74 7.25 -15.92
CA LEU A 53 -5.82 8.24 -15.95
C LEU A 53 -7.22 7.64 -16.11
N VAL A 54 -7.35 6.45 -16.70
CA VAL A 54 -8.67 5.82 -16.96
C VAL A 54 -9.53 5.72 -15.68
N PRO A 55 -9.06 5.13 -14.56
CA PRO A 55 -9.85 5.08 -13.33
C PRO A 55 -10.21 6.46 -12.77
N ALA A 56 -9.27 7.41 -12.81
CA ALA A 56 -9.46 8.75 -12.28
C ALA A 56 -10.51 9.53 -13.07
N VAL A 57 -10.44 9.47 -14.40
CA VAL A 57 -11.40 10.13 -15.30
C VAL A 57 -12.78 9.51 -15.18
N LEU A 58 -12.88 8.17 -15.10
CA LEU A 58 -14.17 7.50 -14.93
C LEU A 58 -14.85 7.88 -13.61
N LEU A 59 -14.10 7.89 -12.50
CA LEU A 59 -14.64 8.30 -11.21
C LEU A 59 -15.04 9.78 -11.21
N ALA A 60 -14.18 10.66 -11.72
CA ALA A 60 -14.47 12.09 -11.79
C ALA A 60 -15.69 12.37 -12.69
N ALA A 61 -15.81 11.72 -13.83
CA ALA A 61 -16.96 11.85 -14.71
C ALA A 61 -18.26 11.38 -14.04
N PHE A 62 -18.21 10.27 -13.30
CA PHE A 62 -19.36 9.77 -12.54
C PHE A 62 -19.78 10.73 -11.42
N CYS A 63 -18.83 11.22 -10.63
CA CYS A 63 -19.07 12.21 -9.59
C CYS A 63 -19.63 13.52 -10.18
N ALA A 64 -19.14 13.96 -11.34
CA ALA A 64 -19.65 15.13 -12.04
C ALA A 64 -21.08 14.91 -12.53
N ALA A 65 -21.41 13.74 -13.09
CA ALA A 65 -22.77 13.41 -13.52
C ALA A 65 -23.78 13.46 -12.36
N ILE A 66 -23.42 12.92 -11.19
CA ILE A 66 -24.25 13.00 -9.98
C ILE A 66 -24.41 14.45 -9.51
N ALA A 67 -23.32 15.22 -9.51
CA ALA A 67 -23.35 16.62 -9.11
C ALA A 67 -24.21 17.48 -10.05
N LEU A 68 -24.21 17.21 -11.36
CA LEU A 68 -25.05 17.89 -12.35
C LEU A 68 -26.55 17.60 -12.19
N ALA A 69 -26.92 16.47 -11.58
CA ALA A 69 -28.32 16.18 -11.26
C ALA A 69 -28.86 17.00 -10.06
N GLY A 70 -27.98 17.75 -9.37
CA GLY A 70 -28.32 18.60 -8.23
C GLY A 70 -28.54 20.07 -8.58
N HIS A 71 -28.71 20.89 -7.53
CA HIS A 71 -28.73 22.34 -7.67
C HIS A 71 -27.32 22.86 -7.96
N ARG A 72 -27.23 23.90 -8.80
CA ARG A 72 -25.96 24.43 -9.32
C ARG A 72 -25.04 24.96 -8.22
N ASP A 73 -25.62 25.51 -7.16
CA ASP A 73 -24.90 26.12 -6.02
C ASP A 73 -24.18 25.06 -5.15
N ASP A 74 -24.62 23.79 -5.21
CA ASP A 74 -24.05 22.68 -4.44
C ASP A 74 -23.09 21.79 -5.25
N PHE A 75 -22.78 22.16 -6.50
CA PHE A 75 -22.07 21.27 -7.43
C PHE A 75 -20.77 20.74 -6.84
N LEU A 76 -19.90 21.63 -6.35
CA LEU A 76 -18.60 21.26 -5.78
C LEU A 76 -18.76 20.39 -4.53
N HIS A 77 -19.69 20.75 -3.64
CA HIS A 77 -19.96 19.98 -2.43
C HIS A 77 -20.43 18.56 -2.76
N ARG A 78 -21.43 18.41 -3.65
CA ARG A 78 -21.93 17.09 -4.08
C ARG A 78 -20.87 16.28 -4.81
N PHE A 79 -20.07 16.92 -5.65
CA PHE A 79 -18.97 16.26 -6.35
C PHE A 79 -17.99 15.64 -5.35
N TYR A 80 -17.48 16.43 -4.39
CA TYR A 80 -16.49 15.95 -3.44
C TYR A 80 -17.07 14.97 -2.41
N VAL A 81 -18.31 15.17 -1.94
CA VAL A 81 -18.99 14.21 -1.07
C VAL A 81 -19.16 12.86 -1.78
N THR A 82 -19.62 12.89 -3.04
CA THR A 82 -19.80 11.68 -3.85
C THR A 82 -18.46 10.99 -4.11
N PHE A 83 -17.42 11.77 -4.42
CA PHE A 83 -16.07 11.27 -4.60
C PHE A 83 -15.56 10.58 -3.32
N ALA A 84 -15.74 11.20 -2.15
CA ALA A 84 -15.33 10.64 -0.87
C ALA A 84 -16.08 9.33 -0.55
N VAL A 85 -17.39 9.28 -0.78
CA VAL A 85 -18.21 8.07 -0.58
C VAL A 85 -17.79 6.94 -1.53
N LEU A 86 -17.45 7.27 -2.77
CA LEU A 86 -17.10 6.29 -3.80
C LEU A 86 -15.60 5.98 -3.89
N ALA A 87 -14.75 6.62 -3.10
CA ALA A 87 -13.31 6.42 -3.11
C ALA A 87 -12.86 4.94 -3.00
N PRO A 88 -13.56 4.06 -2.23
CA PRO A 88 -13.22 2.63 -2.17
C PRO A 88 -13.64 1.83 -3.42
N LEU A 89 -14.54 2.36 -4.26
CA LEU A 89 -15.14 1.61 -5.36
C LEU A 89 -14.16 1.29 -6.49
N PRO A 90 -13.30 2.22 -6.96
CA PRO A 90 -12.29 1.92 -7.98
C PRO A 90 -11.34 0.78 -7.57
N SER A 91 -11.02 0.62 -6.28
CA SER A 91 -10.14 -0.49 -5.81
C SER A 91 -10.73 -1.84 -6.12
N ILE A 92 -12.05 -1.93 -6.06
CA ILE A 92 -12.78 -3.18 -6.13
C ILE A 92 -13.12 -3.46 -7.60
N VAL A 93 -13.74 -2.49 -8.27
CA VAL A 93 -14.24 -2.64 -9.64
C VAL A 93 -13.11 -2.62 -10.66
N LEU A 94 -12.08 -1.80 -10.45
CA LEU A 94 -10.96 -1.63 -11.38
C LEU A 94 -9.69 -2.34 -10.90
N ALA A 95 -9.80 -3.26 -9.94
CA ALA A 95 -8.68 -4.06 -9.42
C ALA A 95 -7.86 -4.72 -10.55
N GLY A 96 -8.53 -5.37 -11.51
CA GLY A 96 -7.86 -6.00 -12.65
C GLY A 96 -7.17 -5.01 -13.59
N HIS A 97 -7.62 -3.76 -13.64
CA HIS A 97 -6.94 -2.69 -14.39
C HIS A 97 -5.67 -2.25 -13.67
N TYR A 98 -5.71 -2.10 -12.34
CA TYR A 98 -4.54 -1.82 -11.53
C TYR A 98 -3.50 -2.96 -11.57
N ALA A 99 -3.94 -4.22 -11.56
CA ALA A 99 -3.05 -5.37 -11.73
C ALA A 99 -2.32 -5.36 -13.09
N ARG A 100 -3.03 -5.00 -14.16
CA ARG A 100 -2.41 -4.80 -15.48
C ARG A 100 -1.44 -3.62 -15.51
N LEU A 101 -1.78 -2.53 -14.83
CA LEU A 101 -0.88 -1.38 -14.68
C LEU A 101 0.41 -1.78 -13.95
N ALA A 102 0.32 -2.57 -12.87
CA ALA A 102 1.47 -3.07 -12.13
C ALA A 102 2.38 -3.95 -13.00
N ALA A 103 1.81 -4.91 -13.74
CA ALA A 103 2.57 -5.75 -14.66
C ALA A 103 3.24 -4.93 -15.78
N HIS A 104 2.53 -3.95 -16.35
CA HIS A 104 3.11 -3.05 -17.37
C HIS A 104 4.22 -2.17 -16.79
N ALA A 105 4.07 -1.72 -15.55
CA ALA A 105 5.09 -0.95 -14.84
C ALA A 105 6.35 -1.79 -14.61
N ARG A 106 6.21 -3.06 -14.21
CA ARG A 106 7.35 -3.99 -14.08
C ARG A 106 8.11 -4.15 -15.39
N HIS A 107 7.40 -4.27 -16.50
CA HIS A 107 8.02 -4.36 -17.82
C HIS A 107 8.74 -3.05 -18.21
N ALA A 108 8.11 -1.89 -18.00
CA ALA A 108 8.73 -0.59 -18.28
C ALA A 108 9.98 -0.31 -17.43
N LEU A 109 10.04 -0.90 -16.23
CA LEU A 109 11.18 -0.85 -15.32
C LEU A 109 12.30 -1.84 -15.69
N GLY A 110 12.12 -2.69 -16.71
CA GLY A 110 13.11 -3.65 -17.17
C GLY A 110 13.22 -4.92 -16.33
N PHE A 111 12.23 -5.22 -15.49
CA PHE A 111 12.19 -6.49 -14.76
C PHE A 111 11.78 -7.66 -15.67
N SER A 112 12.03 -8.88 -15.18
CA SER A 112 11.63 -10.12 -15.85
C SER A 112 10.15 -10.13 -16.22
N ARG A 113 9.80 -10.93 -17.23
CA ARG A 113 8.41 -11.08 -17.66
C ARG A 113 7.55 -11.57 -16.51
N VAL A 114 6.45 -10.86 -16.26
CA VAL A 114 5.46 -11.15 -15.23
C VAL A 114 4.07 -11.03 -15.82
N ASP A 115 3.12 -11.75 -15.23
CA ASP A 115 1.71 -11.72 -15.59
C ASP A 115 0.92 -10.90 -14.55
N PRO A 116 -0.17 -10.22 -14.96
CA PRO A 116 -0.98 -9.44 -14.03
C PRO A 116 -1.72 -10.35 -13.04
N CYS A 117 -1.68 -10.00 -11.76
CA CYS A 117 -2.42 -10.71 -10.71
C CYS A 117 -3.91 -10.30 -10.73
N ILE A 118 -4.71 -10.93 -11.59
CA ILE A 118 -6.13 -10.60 -11.74
C ILE A 118 -6.98 -11.50 -10.86
N GLU A 119 -7.58 -10.92 -9.82
CA GLU A 119 -8.54 -11.61 -8.96
C GLU A 119 -10.00 -11.37 -9.40
N PRO A 120 -10.91 -12.34 -9.17
CA PRO A 120 -12.33 -12.15 -9.44
C PRO A 120 -12.94 -11.09 -8.50
N LEU A 121 -13.94 -10.35 -9.00
CA LEU A 121 -14.58 -9.25 -8.28
C LEU A 121 -15.07 -9.64 -6.88
N ARG A 122 -15.66 -10.85 -6.75
CA ARG A 122 -16.12 -11.38 -5.45
C ARG A 122 -14.99 -11.49 -4.43
N ARG A 123 -13.80 -11.89 -4.87
CA ARG A 123 -12.63 -12.02 -4.01
C ARG A 123 -12.10 -10.64 -3.62
N ASN A 124 -12.01 -9.69 -4.57
CA ASN A 124 -11.64 -8.30 -4.27
C ASN A 124 -12.60 -7.64 -3.27
N LEU A 125 -13.92 -7.85 -3.43
CA LEU A 125 -14.92 -7.34 -2.49
C LEU A 125 -14.75 -7.97 -1.10
N ALA A 126 -14.58 -9.30 -1.03
CA ALA A 126 -14.35 -9.99 0.23
C ALA A 126 -13.06 -9.50 0.92
N ARG A 127 -11.99 -9.24 0.17
CA ARG A 127 -10.75 -8.66 0.68
C ARG A 127 -10.97 -7.24 1.20
N ALA A 128 -11.65 -6.38 0.45
CA ALA A 128 -11.96 -5.02 0.91
C ALA A 128 -12.75 -5.01 2.23
N ILE A 129 -13.75 -5.90 2.36
CA ILE A 129 -14.52 -6.06 3.61
C ILE A 129 -13.61 -6.53 4.75
N LYS A 130 -12.78 -7.56 4.53
CA LYS A 130 -11.85 -8.05 5.55
C LYS A 130 -10.85 -6.98 5.98
N GLN A 131 -10.33 -6.18 5.05
CA GLN A 131 -9.43 -5.07 5.35
C GLN A 131 -10.13 -4.01 6.19
N ALA A 132 -11.36 -3.59 5.82
CA ALA A 132 -12.13 -2.62 6.58
C ALA A 132 -12.42 -3.12 8.02
N ILE A 133 -12.80 -4.39 8.15
CA ILE A 133 -13.00 -5.05 9.45
C ILE A 133 -11.70 -5.02 10.26
N LEU A 134 -10.58 -5.44 9.68
CA LEU A 134 -9.30 -5.54 10.37
C LEU A 134 -8.77 -4.17 10.81
N VAL A 135 -8.89 -3.15 9.95
CA VAL A 135 -8.54 -1.77 10.26
C VAL A 135 -9.37 -1.25 11.44
N ALA A 136 -10.69 -1.47 11.41
CA ALA A 136 -11.59 -1.01 12.47
C ALA A 136 -11.39 -1.77 13.80
N ILE A 137 -11.26 -3.10 13.72
CA ILE A 137 -11.15 -3.98 14.90
C ILE A 137 -9.86 -3.73 15.68
N VAL A 138 -8.74 -3.43 15.03
CA VAL A 138 -7.48 -3.16 15.73
C VAL A 138 -7.51 -1.77 16.37
N LEU A 139 -8.10 -0.78 15.69
CA LEU A 139 -8.12 0.60 16.17
C LEU A 139 -9.08 0.81 17.34
N ALA A 140 -10.23 0.13 17.37
CA ALA A 140 -11.26 0.29 18.41
C ALA A 140 -10.76 0.03 19.86
N PRO A 141 -10.12 -1.11 20.19
CA PRO A 141 -9.65 -1.39 21.55
C PRO A 141 -8.49 -0.48 21.96
N ILE A 142 -7.57 -0.18 21.03
CA ILE A 142 -6.46 0.75 21.27
C ILE A 142 -7.01 2.15 21.59
N SER A 143 -8.02 2.59 20.84
CA SER A 143 -8.65 3.89 21.06
C SER A 143 -9.32 3.96 22.43
N GLY A 144 -10.02 2.92 22.85
CA GLY A 144 -10.64 2.84 24.17
C GLY A 144 -9.63 2.94 25.31
N LEU A 145 -8.52 2.19 25.21
CA LEU A 145 -7.42 2.22 26.20
C LEU A 145 -6.75 3.60 26.28
N LEU A 146 -6.42 4.20 25.13
CA LEU A 146 -5.71 5.47 25.08
C LEU A 146 -6.57 6.64 25.56
N HIS A 147 -7.90 6.61 25.36
CA HIS A 147 -8.81 7.62 25.92
C HIS A 147 -8.86 7.64 27.45
N MET A 148 -8.41 6.57 28.13
CA MET A 148 -8.34 6.55 29.59
C MET A 148 -7.23 7.45 30.16
N VAL A 149 -6.32 7.95 29.32
CA VAL A 149 -5.26 8.88 29.72
C VAL A 149 -5.79 10.32 29.69
N PRO A 150 -5.93 11.00 30.85
CA PRO A 150 -6.47 12.35 30.90
C PRO A 150 -5.56 13.35 30.16
N GLY A 151 -6.16 14.28 29.41
CA GLY A 151 -5.49 15.39 28.73
C GLY A 151 -4.79 15.04 27.40
N ILE A 152 -4.16 13.87 27.28
CA ILE A 152 -3.34 13.50 26.10
C ILE A 152 -3.95 12.33 25.31
N GLY A 153 -4.93 11.60 25.88
CA GLY A 153 -5.50 10.40 25.27
C GLY A 153 -6.01 10.59 23.84
N TRP A 154 -6.67 11.71 23.55
CA TRP A 154 -7.12 12.03 22.18
C TRP A 154 -5.96 12.18 21.19
N LEU A 155 -4.87 12.86 21.57
CA LEU A 155 -3.68 12.99 20.74
C LEU A 155 -3.01 11.63 20.49
N LEU A 156 -2.96 10.76 21.51
CA LEU A 156 -2.41 9.41 21.36
C LEU A 156 -3.26 8.57 20.39
N VAL A 157 -4.58 8.71 20.44
CA VAL A 157 -5.49 8.01 19.50
C VAL A 157 -5.25 8.49 18.07
N GLN A 158 -5.13 9.80 17.87
CA GLN A 158 -4.83 10.36 16.55
C GLN A 158 -3.48 9.88 16.03
N ALA A 159 -2.44 9.89 16.87
CA ALA A 159 -1.11 9.39 16.51
C ALA A 159 -1.13 7.89 16.17
N ALA A 160 -1.81 7.07 16.98
CA ALA A 160 -1.94 5.64 16.74
C ALA A 160 -2.73 5.37 15.45
N ALA A 161 -3.83 6.08 15.21
CA ALA A 161 -4.61 5.99 13.98
C ALA A 161 -3.78 6.39 12.75
N ALA A 162 -2.99 7.46 12.85
CA ALA A 162 -2.11 7.91 11.77
C ALA A 162 -1.02 6.89 11.44
N VAL A 163 -0.34 6.34 12.45
CA VAL A 163 0.67 5.28 12.27
C VAL A 163 0.04 4.02 11.67
N TRP A 164 -1.15 3.64 12.14
CA TRP A 164 -1.88 2.48 11.62
C TRP A 164 -2.31 2.67 10.16
N ALA A 165 -2.85 3.85 9.82
CA ALA A 165 -3.20 4.20 8.45
C ALA A 165 -1.96 4.20 7.55
N LEU A 166 -0.84 4.75 8.03
CA LEU A 166 0.43 4.80 7.31
C LEU A 166 0.95 3.39 6.99
N HIS A 167 0.84 2.46 7.95
CA HIS A 167 1.16 1.05 7.74
C HIS A 167 0.28 0.41 6.66
N TRP A 168 -1.04 0.59 6.76
CA TRP A 168 -1.99 -0.01 5.80
C TRP A 168 -1.87 0.54 4.40
N VAL A 169 -1.53 1.82 4.25
CA VAL A 169 -1.28 2.44 2.94
C VAL A 169 -0.15 1.73 2.19
N VAL A 170 0.92 1.34 2.88
CA VAL A 170 2.02 0.58 2.27
C VAL A 170 1.62 -0.85 1.94
N VAL A 171 0.92 -1.52 2.85
CA VAL A 171 0.43 -2.89 2.62
C VAL A 171 -0.50 -2.94 1.41
N GLU A 172 -1.45 -1.99 1.29
CA GLU A 172 -2.35 -1.88 0.14
C GLU A 172 -1.59 -1.55 -1.15
N ALA A 173 -0.58 -0.69 -1.09
CA ALA A 173 0.27 -0.39 -2.23
C ALA A 173 1.00 -1.62 -2.76
N PHE A 174 1.54 -2.45 -1.86
CA PHE A 174 2.25 -3.68 -2.24
C PHE A 174 1.29 -4.74 -2.76
N ASP A 175 0.15 -4.92 -2.10
CA ASP A 175 -0.89 -5.82 -2.56
C ASP A 175 -1.38 -5.46 -3.98
N ALA A 176 -1.63 -4.17 -4.24
CA ALA A 176 -2.05 -3.69 -5.55
C ALA A 176 -0.94 -3.78 -6.62
N ALA A 177 0.33 -3.86 -6.20
CA ALA A 177 1.49 -4.02 -7.08
C ALA A 177 1.93 -5.47 -7.27
N ARG A 178 1.21 -6.44 -6.70
CA ARG A 178 1.48 -7.87 -6.88
C ARG A 178 1.36 -8.27 -8.34
N VAL A 179 2.25 -9.17 -8.73
CA VAL A 179 2.31 -9.77 -10.06
C VAL A 179 2.52 -11.27 -9.93
N LEU A 180 2.09 -12.01 -10.94
CA LEU A 180 2.31 -13.45 -11.03
C LEU A 180 3.58 -13.72 -11.83
N ARG A 181 4.38 -14.69 -11.39
CA ARG A 181 5.46 -15.22 -12.23
C ARG A 181 4.88 -16.06 -13.36
N PRO A 182 5.57 -16.21 -14.50
CA PRO A 182 5.09 -17.04 -15.60
C PRO A 182 4.81 -18.47 -15.12
N GLY A 183 3.58 -18.95 -15.31
CA GLY A 183 3.13 -20.26 -14.87
C GLY A 183 2.66 -20.36 -13.41
N GLN A 184 2.77 -19.27 -12.64
CA GLN A 184 2.24 -19.20 -11.27
C GLN A 184 0.75 -18.85 -11.29
N THR A 185 0.00 -19.46 -10.38
CA THR A 185 -1.44 -19.24 -10.19
C THR A 185 -1.74 -18.49 -8.90
N LEU A 186 -2.97 -18.00 -8.76
CA LEU A 186 -3.45 -17.40 -7.50
C LEU A 186 -3.42 -18.40 -6.34
N ALA A 187 -3.61 -19.70 -6.61
CA ALA A 187 -3.56 -20.74 -5.59
C ALA A 187 -2.13 -20.91 -5.03
N ASP A 188 -1.11 -20.73 -5.87
CA ASP A 188 0.28 -20.79 -5.43
C ASP A 188 0.64 -19.62 -4.51
N LEU A 189 0.09 -18.42 -4.78
CA LEU A 189 0.21 -17.27 -3.89
C LEU A 189 -0.50 -17.50 -2.55
N ASP A 190 -1.70 -18.08 -2.58
CA ASP A 190 -2.44 -18.41 -1.34
C ASP A 190 -1.70 -19.48 -0.51
N ALA A 191 -1.08 -20.45 -1.17
CA ALA A 191 -0.27 -21.47 -0.52
C ALA A 191 1.01 -20.88 0.09
N ALA A 192 1.68 -19.96 -0.61
CA ALA A 192 2.85 -19.27 -0.09
C ALA A 192 2.51 -18.40 1.14
N ALA A 193 1.37 -17.69 1.11
CA ALA A 193 0.91 -16.89 2.25
C ALA A 193 0.65 -17.70 3.53
N LEU A 194 0.31 -19.00 3.41
CA LEU A 194 0.17 -19.90 4.56
C LEU A 194 1.50 -20.23 5.24
N LEU A 195 2.61 -20.21 4.50
CA LEU A 195 3.95 -20.50 5.00
C LEU A 195 4.59 -19.28 5.68
N VAL A 196 4.09 -18.08 5.41
CA VAL A 196 4.58 -16.84 6.02
C VAL A 196 4.08 -16.71 7.46
N GLN A 197 4.96 -16.20 8.32
CA GLN A 197 4.67 -15.98 9.73
C GLN A 197 3.46 -15.05 9.94
N SER A 198 2.74 -15.25 11.06
CA SER A 198 1.64 -14.36 11.43
C SER A 198 2.13 -12.92 11.64
N PRO A 199 1.33 -11.90 11.31
CA PRO A 199 1.68 -10.47 11.48
C PRO A 199 2.08 -10.07 12.89
N TRP A 200 2.93 -9.06 13.04
CA TRP A 200 3.45 -8.58 14.33
C TRP A 200 2.35 -8.27 15.35
N TYR A 201 1.26 -7.63 14.92
CA TYR A 201 0.16 -7.27 15.83
C TYR A 201 -0.62 -8.51 16.28
N VAL A 202 -0.73 -9.54 15.43
CA VAL A 202 -1.32 -10.83 15.80
C VAL A 202 -0.43 -11.56 16.80
N ARG A 203 0.89 -11.57 16.56
CA ARG A 203 1.87 -12.14 17.51
C ARG A 203 1.79 -11.44 18.86
N TRP A 204 1.65 -10.12 18.87
CA TRP A 204 1.47 -9.34 20.08
C TRP A 204 0.16 -9.66 20.81
N LEU A 205 -0.95 -9.86 20.07
CA LEU A 205 -2.23 -10.28 20.66
C LEU A 205 -2.16 -11.68 21.29
N PHE A 206 -1.48 -12.63 20.64
CA PHE A 206 -1.24 -13.95 21.25
C PHE A 206 -0.41 -13.83 22.53
N HIS A 207 0.67 -13.06 22.48
CA HIS A 207 1.53 -12.81 23.64
C HIS A 207 0.82 -12.09 24.78
N ALA A 208 -0.07 -11.15 24.46
CA ALA A 208 -0.91 -10.47 25.43
C ALA A 208 -1.89 -11.45 26.08
N ALA A 209 -2.51 -12.34 25.28
CA ALA A 209 -3.47 -13.32 25.77
C ALA A 209 -2.88 -14.27 26.83
N ASP A 210 -1.61 -14.65 26.68
CA ASP A 210 -0.89 -15.50 27.63
C ASP A 210 -0.58 -14.79 28.96
N ARG A 211 -0.63 -13.46 28.99
CA ARG A 211 -0.33 -12.65 30.18
C ARG A 211 -1.55 -12.15 30.95
N VAL A 212 -2.76 -12.26 30.40
CA VAL A 212 -3.96 -11.77 31.09
C VAL A 212 -4.54 -12.85 32.00
N PRO A 213 -4.63 -12.63 33.33
CA PRO A 213 -5.12 -13.63 34.28
C PRO A 213 -6.61 -13.95 34.09
N PHE A 214 -7.41 -13.02 33.56
CA PHE A 214 -8.84 -13.19 33.28
C PHE A 214 -9.16 -12.77 31.84
N GLY A 215 -9.95 -13.57 31.11
CA GLY A 215 -10.37 -13.25 29.75
C GLY A 215 -9.39 -13.65 28.63
N GLY A 216 -8.25 -14.30 28.94
CA GLY A 216 -7.27 -14.76 27.94
C GLY A 216 -7.88 -15.60 26.81
N ARG A 217 -8.91 -16.42 27.08
CA ARG A 217 -9.62 -17.18 26.03
C ARG A 217 -10.31 -16.29 24.99
N LEU A 218 -10.86 -15.14 25.39
CA LEU A 218 -11.47 -14.19 24.47
C LEU A 218 -10.40 -13.51 23.61
N VAL A 219 -9.30 -13.10 24.23
CA VAL A 219 -8.14 -12.51 23.52
C VAL A 219 -7.54 -13.52 22.54
N LEU A 220 -7.45 -14.81 22.89
CA LEU A 220 -7.00 -15.87 21.98
C LEU A 220 -7.95 -16.07 20.80
N ARG A 221 -9.28 -16.08 21.04
CA ARG A 221 -10.27 -16.17 19.95
C ARG A 221 -10.18 -14.97 19.03
N PHE A 222 -10.00 -13.79 19.60
CA PHE A 222 -9.81 -12.54 18.88
C PHE A 222 -8.51 -12.54 18.05
N ALA A 223 -7.39 -12.98 18.63
CA ALA A 223 -6.12 -13.13 17.94
C ALA A 223 -6.25 -14.08 16.73
N ARG A 224 -6.92 -15.23 16.91
CA ARG A 224 -7.19 -16.18 15.81
C ARG A 224 -8.09 -15.60 14.73
N LEU A 225 -9.07 -14.77 15.08
CA LEU A 225 -9.90 -14.07 14.11
C LEU A 225 -9.06 -13.08 13.30
N CYS A 226 -8.26 -12.25 13.96
CA CYS A 226 -7.35 -11.31 13.30
C CYS A 226 -6.35 -12.03 12.40
N ASP A 227 -5.80 -13.16 12.86
CA ASP A 227 -4.89 -14.00 12.10
C ASP A 227 -5.53 -14.51 10.80
N ARG A 228 -6.75 -15.08 10.89
CA ARG A 228 -7.51 -15.55 9.73
C ARG A 228 -7.88 -14.43 8.76
N LEU A 229 -8.22 -13.25 9.28
CA LEU A 229 -8.53 -12.08 8.45
C LEU A 229 -7.30 -11.56 7.73
N SER A 230 -6.13 -11.61 8.38
CA SER A 230 -4.86 -11.12 7.84
C SER A 230 -4.20 -12.01 6.80
N LEU A 231 -4.65 -13.27 6.68
CA LEU A 231 -4.03 -14.28 5.81
C LEU A 231 -3.69 -13.78 4.39
N PRO A 232 -4.58 -13.05 3.68
CA PRO A 232 -4.29 -12.60 2.32
C PRO A 232 -3.17 -11.57 2.19
N TRP A 233 -2.80 -10.89 3.28
CA TRP A 233 -1.80 -9.82 3.31
C TRP A 233 -0.53 -10.21 4.09
N ARG A 234 -0.36 -11.50 4.44
CA ARG A 234 0.78 -11.92 5.27
C ARG A 234 2.12 -11.68 4.58
N GLU A 235 2.22 -11.96 3.28
CA GLU A 235 3.43 -11.71 2.49
C GLU A 235 3.79 -10.23 2.52
N GLU A 236 2.81 -9.36 2.30
CA GLU A 236 3.00 -7.91 2.24
C GLU A 236 3.36 -7.34 3.61
N ILE A 237 2.71 -7.82 4.67
CA ILE A 237 3.04 -7.41 6.03
C ILE A 237 4.44 -7.88 6.43
N ALA A 238 4.83 -9.12 6.07
CA ALA A 238 6.17 -9.62 6.32
C ALA A 238 7.24 -8.78 5.60
N LEU A 239 7.01 -8.41 4.33
CA LEU A 239 7.90 -7.50 3.60
C LEU A 239 8.05 -6.13 4.28
N VAL A 240 6.95 -5.63 4.88
CA VAL A 240 6.97 -4.38 5.64
C VAL A 240 7.79 -4.52 6.93
N GLU A 241 7.67 -5.66 7.61
CA GLU A 241 8.43 -5.98 8.83
C GLU A 241 9.93 -6.20 8.56
N GLU A 242 10.29 -6.79 7.42
CA GLU A 242 11.69 -7.08 7.03
C GLU A 242 12.45 -5.82 6.59
N HIS A 243 11.75 -4.82 6.06
CA HIS A 243 12.34 -3.59 5.50
C HIS A 243 11.79 -2.29 6.11
N PRO A 244 11.79 -2.12 7.45
CA PRO A 244 11.04 -1.05 8.12
C PRO A 244 11.51 0.35 7.73
N THR A 245 12.82 0.56 7.55
CA THR A 245 13.39 1.87 7.18
C THR A 245 12.97 2.30 5.78
N LEU A 246 12.93 1.38 4.83
CA LEU A 246 12.42 1.64 3.48
C LEU A 246 10.94 1.99 3.54
N MET A 247 10.16 1.19 4.27
CA MET A 247 8.72 1.37 4.35
C MET A 247 8.34 2.68 5.02
N ILE A 248 9.05 3.13 6.05
CA ILE A 248 8.81 4.45 6.66
C ILE A 248 8.94 5.56 5.61
N GLY A 249 10.01 5.53 4.81
CA GLY A 249 10.20 6.52 3.76
C GLY A 249 9.10 6.46 2.68
N PHE A 250 8.77 5.24 2.25
CA PHE A 250 7.70 5.04 1.26
C PHE A 250 6.34 5.51 1.78
N ALA A 251 6.01 5.20 3.02
CA ALA A 251 4.75 5.58 3.62
C ALA A 251 4.65 7.10 3.78
N LEU A 252 5.70 7.75 4.29
CA LEU A 252 5.71 9.22 4.48
C LEU A 252 5.52 9.98 3.17
N SER A 253 6.22 9.57 2.10
CA SER A 253 6.06 10.17 0.77
C SER A 253 4.67 9.89 0.18
N THR A 254 4.11 8.70 0.43
CA THR A 254 2.75 8.32 0.02
C THR A 254 1.70 9.15 0.76
N ALA A 255 1.85 9.37 2.06
CA ALA A 255 0.98 10.24 2.85
C ALA A 255 1.07 11.71 2.41
N ALA A 256 2.27 12.20 2.10
CA ALA A 256 2.44 13.54 1.54
C ALA A 256 1.75 13.69 0.18
N LEU A 257 1.74 12.64 -0.65
CA LEU A 257 1.04 12.62 -1.93
C LEU A 257 -0.48 12.69 -1.76
N LEU A 258 -1.04 11.96 -0.79
CA LEU A 258 -2.46 12.02 -0.44
C LEU A 258 -2.90 13.41 0.00
N ALA A 259 -2.02 14.15 0.69
CA ALA A 259 -2.31 15.49 1.18
C ALA A 259 -2.44 16.54 0.05
N VAL A 260 -2.02 16.24 -1.18
CA VAL A 260 -2.11 17.14 -2.33
C VAL A 260 -3.34 16.80 -3.19
N PRO A 261 -4.42 17.62 -3.19
CA PRO A 261 -5.69 17.26 -3.81
C PRO A 261 -5.62 16.88 -5.30
N VAL A 262 -4.78 17.57 -6.07
CA VAL A 262 -4.61 17.30 -7.52
C VAL A 262 -3.93 15.95 -7.74
N LEU A 263 -2.90 15.64 -6.94
CA LEU A 263 -2.17 14.39 -7.04
C LEU A 263 -2.95 13.22 -6.45
N ASN A 264 -3.90 13.48 -5.53
CA ASN A 264 -4.79 12.48 -4.96
C ASN A 264 -5.61 11.73 -6.04
N LEU A 265 -5.94 12.37 -7.16
CA LEU A 265 -6.63 11.71 -8.28
C LEU A 265 -5.78 10.63 -8.96
N ALA A 266 -4.47 10.85 -9.07
CA ALA A 266 -3.51 9.93 -9.65
C ALA A 266 -2.72 9.14 -8.60
N PHE A 267 -3.07 9.29 -7.32
CA PHE A 267 -2.35 8.74 -6.18
C PHE A 267 -2.12 7.24 -6.33
N ARG A 268 -3.20 6.48 -6.56
CA ARG A 268 -3.12 5.02 -6.67
C ARG A 268 -2.19 4.56 -7.79
N PRO A 269 -2.35 5.02 -9.05
CA PRO A 269 -1.39 4.70 -10.09
C PRO A 269 0.06 5.03 -9.74
N ILE A 270 0.32 6.20 -9.15
CA ILE A 270 1.67 6.62 -8.76
C ILE A 270 2.28 5.63 -7.76
N VAL A 271 1.50 5.29 -6.73
CA VAL A 271 1.90 4.41 -5.63
C VAL A 271 2.09 2.98 -6.10
N ILE A 272 1.21 2.46 -6.98
CA ILE A 272 1.33 1.13 -7.58
C ILE A 272 2.63 1.02 -8.38
N VAL A 273 2.96 2.02 -9.19
CA VAL A 273 4.21 2.02 -9.98
C VAL A 273 5.43 2.08 -9.06
N GLY A 274 5.41 2.93 -8.03
CA GLY A 274 6.49 3.00 -7.02
C GLY A 274 6.66 1.68 -6.27
N ALA A 275 5.56 1.08 -5.80
CA ALA A 275 5.56 -0.23 -5.14
C ALA A 275 6.05 -1.35 -6.06
N SER A 276 5.66 -1.32 -7.35
CA SER A 276 6.15 -2.27 -8.36
C SER A 276 7.66 -2.23 -8.51
N HIS A 277 8.27 -1.04 -8.46
CA HIS A 277 9.72 -0.92 -8.46
C HIS A 277 10.37 -1.53 -7.20
N VAL A 278 9.84 -1.21 -6.02
CA VAL A 278 10.36 -1.75 -4.76
C VAL A 278 10.29 -3.28 -4.73
N LEU A 279 9.11 -3.84 -4.99
CA LEU A 279 8.91 -5.29 -4.98
C LEU A 279 9.82 -5.99 -6.01
N GLY A 280 10.02 -5.41 -7.20
CA GLY A 280 10.93 -5.98 -8.19
C GLY A 280 12.39 -5.99 -7.78
N GLN A 281 12.84 -4.95 -7.08
CA GLN A 281 14.20 -4.94 -6.55
C GLN A 281 14.38 -5.96 -5.42
N LEU A 282 13.40 -6.12 -4.53
CA LEU A 282 13.44 -7.10 -3.45
C LEU A 282 13.48 -8.53 -4.00
N GLU A 283 12.59 -8.87 -4.93
CA GLU A 283 12.57 -10.17 -5.61
C GLU A 283 13.88 -10.48 -6.36
N SER A 284 14.46 -9.48 -7.02
CA SER A 284 15.72 -9.65 -7.75
C SER A 284 16.91 -9.89 -6.81
N THR A 285 16.87 -9.31 -5.61
CA THR A 285 17.90 -9.46 -4.58
C THR A 285 17.83 -10.85 -3.97
N ASP A 286 16.62 -11.34 -3.70
CA ASP A 286 16.35 -12.71 -3.23
C ASP A 286 16.78 -13.77 -4.24
N TYR A 287 16.59 -13.50 -5.54
CA TYR A 287 17.08 -14.41 -6.58
C TYR A 287 18.61 -14.49 -6.59
N ARG A 288 19.29 -13.34 -6.51
CA ARG A 288 20.76 -13.26 -6.48
C ARG A 288 21.38 -13.87 -5.22
N SER A 289 20.70 -13.83 -4.08
CA SER A 289 21.20 -14.46 -2.86
C SER A 289 21.09 -16.00 -2.91
N ARG A 290 20.11 -16.54 -3.64
CA ARG A 290 19.92 -17.99 -3.82
C ARG A 290 20.76 -18.60 -4.94
N THR A 291 21.29 -17.78 -5.86
CA THR A 291 22.22 -18.21 -6.91
C THR A 291 23.61 -17.64 -6.62
N PRO A 292 24.56 -18.42 -6.05
CA PRO A 292 25.91 -17.92 -5.82
C PRO A 292 26.55 -17.52 -7.16
N PRO A 293 27.43 -16.51 -7.18
CA PRO A 293 28.19 -16.19 -8.38
C PRO A 293 29.03 -17.42 -8.77
N GLY A 294 28.73 -17.98 -9.95
CA GLY A 294 29.56 -19.00 -10.59
C GLY A 294 30.85 -18.42 -11.13
#